data_AF-A0AAW7X1P4-F1
#
_entry.id   AF-A0AAW7X1P4-F1
#
_cell.length_a   1.000
_cell.length_b   1.000
_cell.length_c   1.000
_cell.angle_alpha   90.00
_cell.angle_beta   90.00
_cell.angle_gamma   90.00
#
_symmetry.space_group_name_H-M   'P 1'
#
loop_
_entity.id
_entity.type
_entity.pdbx_description
1 polymer ?
#
loop_
_entity_poly.entity_id
_entity_poly.type
_entity_poly.pdbx_seq_one_letter_code
_entity_poly.pdbx_strand_id
1 'polypeptide(L)'
;MAAPFESHVHSRAELEYGVVLFDYFQQDYFYALVEHEYTSEIGNTIALDTEGEMLSGGMMVSYGMPDEAERNLAALVNSATKDTVRNRIWYYLAKLHYNKSQLDQAYAALDRISGDVDPELHFDYHYLATLIRNDGSHTQEQKEALKPLSKNNPAYPYLLFNFAIGHLNSGDLGSAVVNLEEVSRYSGTNEEMSVLGDRAKHGLAQLALQAGNLPQAWLYLQNIRTTGLYSNRALLSYAWSAIKLKRFNDAIPALEILNSRSIAIPEVQEAKVLLAHLYEQEGSPRKALKGNLLAEKQFREGLNMLQQARGAISDLDVPREFVANLEAVMDSEDWYGSKPSVDYKKLTPFLVDLMSSNPFNETLRELADLYALEANLENWKIQAEEHLIILKATKQKSMAERIKEALERKKVLSAQFTQDSADLRLHALTLSEEEQARMDALLQTTQRELEALDKLAQQMAQVESVYQHPADYESQVQQKHKEIEEKLEKTRAYIARLEPVMRDIVNKELNKHEDRMGYYLAQSRLAKARLYDSTLLELERAQGDGASGTKAKSNGEQVK
;
A
#
# COMPACT_ATOMS: atom_id res chain seq x y z
N MET A 1 -46.12 10.43 -21.03
CA MET A 1 -45.69 10.71 -19.65
C MET A 1 -44.44 9.89 -19.42
N ALA A 2 -43.29 10.54 -19.22
CA ALA A 2 -42.10 9.83 -18.74
C ALA A 2 -42.41 9.32 -17.32
N ALA A 3 -42.07 8.07 -17.02
CA ALA A 3 -42.17 7.55 -15.67
C ALA A 3 -41.37 8.49 -14.73
N PRO A 4 -41.92 8.89 -13.57
CA PRO A 4 -41.13 9.64 -12.61
C PRO A 4 -39.91 8.79 -12.22
N PHE A 5 -38.73 9.41 -12.19
CA PHE A 5 -37.55 8.76 -11.63
C PHE A 5 -37.88 8.32 -10.20
N GLU A 6 -37.91 7.01 -9.95
CA GLU A 6 -37.97 6.48 -8.59
C GLU A 6 -36.64 6.83 -7.90
N SER A 7 -36.69 7.83 -7.03
CA SER A 7 -35.56 8.15 -6.14
C SER A 7 -35.48 7.07 -5.07
N HIS A 8 -34.31 6.47 -4.93
CA HIS A 8 -33.97 5.56 -3.82
C HIS A 8 -33.76 6.31 -2.48
N VAL A 9 -33.84 7.65 -2.50
CA VAL A 9 -33.74 8.52 -1.32
C VAL A 9 -35.14 8.88 -0.86
N HIS A 10 -35.51 8.44 0.34
CA HIS A 10 -36.84 8.57 0.94
C HIS A 10 -36.89 9.63 2.05
N SER A 11 -35.74 10.10 2.54
CA SER A 11 -35.68 11.17 3.54
C SER A 11 -34.48 12.11 3.38
N ARG A 12 -34.57 13.28 4.03
CA ARG A 12 -33.44 14.20 4.15
C ARG A 12 -32.25 13.56 4.88
N ALA A 13 -32.53 12.77 5.92
CA ALA A 13 -31.49 12.11 6.71
C ALA A 13 -30.71 11.09 5.86
N GLU A 14 -31.40 10.32 5.01
CA GLU A 14 -30.77 9.41 4.05
C GLU A 14 -29.93 10.13 3.00
N LEU A 15 -30.41 11.29 2.51
CA LEU A 15 -29.64 12.09 1.54
C LEU A 15 -28.34 12.60 2.15
N GLU A 16 -28.40 13.15 3.36
CA GLU A 16 -27.24 13.66 4.10
C GLU A 16 -26.25 12.52 4.42
N TYR A 17 -26.75 11.38 4.91
CA TYR A 17 -25.92 10.23 5.23
C TYR A 17 -25.37 9.50 3.99
N GLY A 18 -26.01 9.68 2.84
CA GLY A 18 -25.57 9.09 1.57
C GLY A 18 -24.16 9.52 1.16
N VAL A 19 -23.69 10.70 1.59
CA VAL A 19 -22.31 11.17 1.36
C VAL A 19 -21.31 10.32 2.14
N VAL A 20 -21.60 10.03 3.42
CA VAL A 20 -20.79 9.12 4.26
C VAL A 20 -20.65 7.75 3.59
N LEU A 21 -21.76 7.20 3.08
CA LEU A 21 -21.76 5.90 2.41
C LEU A 21 -20.99 5.93 1.08
N PHE A 22 -21.09 7.03 0.33
CA PHE A 22 -20.38 7.19 -0.94
C PHE A 22 -18.86 7.11 -0.75
N ASP A 23 -18.32 7.81 0.24
CA ASP A 23 -16.88 7.77 0.56
C ASP A 23 -16.48 6.42 1.15
N TYR A 24 -17.31 5.87 2.05
CA TYR A 24 -17.08 4.54 2.63
C TYR A 24 -16.95 3.44 1.56
N PHE A 25 -17.85 3.40 0.57
CA PHE A 25 -17.81 2.38 -0.49
C PHE A 25 -16.65 2.58 -1.47
N GLN A 26 -16.09 3.79 -1.54
CA GLN A 26 -14.82 4.05 -2.23
C GLN A 26 -13.59 3.73 -1.38
N GLN A 27 -13.79 3.27 -0.15
CA GLN A 27 -12.74 3.00 0.85
C GLN A 27 -11.97 4.26 1.26
N ASP A 28 -12.58 5.44 1.05
CA ASP A 28 -12.00 6.71 1.48
C ASP A 28 -12.43 7.02 2.93
N TYR A 29 -11.89 6.21 3.85
CA TYR A 29 -12.32 6.21 5.24
C TYR A 29 -12.05 7.54 5.95
N PHE A 30 -11.04 8.30 5.53
CA PHE A 30 -10.76 9.60 6.14
C PHE A 30 -11.91 10.59 5.88
N TYR A 31 -12.27 10.79 4.60
CA TYR A 31 -13.36 11.72 4.26
C TYR A 31 -14.70 11.21 4.74
N ALA A 32 -14.94 9.89 4.67
CA ALA A 32 -16.16 9.29 5.24
C ALA A 32 -16.29 9.57 6.75
N LEU A 33 -15.19 9.53 7.52
CA LEU A 33 -15.20 9.89 8.95
C LEU A 33 -15.44 11.39 9.17
N VAL A 34 -14.86 12.27 8.35
CA VAL A 34 -15.11 13.72 8.41
C VAL A 34 -16.59 14.03 8.15
N GLU A 35 -17.16 13.43 7.10
CA GLU A 35 -18.57 13.58 6.75
C GLU A 35 -19.48 12.97 7.81
N HIS A 36 -19.10 11.83 8.41
CA HIS A 36 -19.85 11.23 9.52
C HIS A 36 -19.87 12.14 10.75
N GLU A 37 -18.74 12.75 11.11
CA GLU A 37 -18.65 13.69 12.24
C GLU A 37 -19.51 14.94 11.97
N TYR A 38 -19.43 15.50 10.76
CA TYR A 38 -20.28 16.62 10.36
C TYR A 38 -21.77 16.26 10.42
N THR A 39 -22.13 15.10 9.88
CA THR A 39 -23.51 14.60 9.84
C THR A 39 -24.07 14.33 11.24
N SER A 40 -23.21 13.87 12.16
CA SER A 40 -23.55 13.70 13.57
C SER A 40 -23.77 15.05 14.28
N GLU A 41 -22.91 16.04 14.04
CA GLU A 41 -23.00 17.39 14.62
C GLU A 41 -24.30 18.11 14.22
N ILE A 42 -24.78 17.90 12.99
CA ILE A 42 -26.08 18.45 12.54
C ILE A 42 -27.30 17.63 13.02
N GLY A 43 -27.09 16.60 13.84
CA GLY A 43 -28.15 15.82 14.47
C GLY A 43 -28.84 14.80 13.57
N ASN A 44 -28.14 14.28 12.55
CA ASN A 44 -28.70 13.27 11.67
C ASN A 44 -28.96 11.96 12.42
N THR A 45 -30.17 11.42 12.30
CA THR A 45 -30.61 10.24 13.07
C THR A 45 -29.93 8.94 12.66
N ILE A 46 -29.45 8.81 11.42
CA ILE A 46 -28.77 7.60 10.92
C ILE A 46 -27.33 7.58 11.44
N ALA A 47 -26.63 8.72 11.38
CA ALA A 47 -25.27 8.81 11.90
C ALA A 47 -25.20 8.51 13.40
N LEU A 48 -26.20 8.99 14.17
CA LEU A 48 -26.29 8.81 15.63
C LEU A 48 -26.91 7.49 16.07
N ASP A 49 -27.35 6.63 15.13
CA ASP A 49 -27.86 5.31 15.49
C ASP A 49 -26.74 4.29 15.71
N THR A 50 -27.08 3.11 16.24
CA THR A 50 -26.11 2.06 16.54
C THR A 50 -25.36 1.57 15.29
N GLU A 51 -26.00 1.54 14.12
CA GLU A 51 -25.37 1.08 12.89
C GLU A 51 -24.45 2.16 12.30
N GLY A 52 -24.83 3.44 12.41
CA GLY A 52 -24.01 4.59 12.06
C GLY A 52 -22.74 4.69 12.93
N GLU A 53 -22.88 4.63 14.25
CA GLU A 53 -21.73 4.65 15.18
C GLU A 53 -20.83 3.42 14.98
N MET A 54 -21.41 2.25 14.69
CA MET A 54 -20.65 1.04 14.36
C MET A 54 -19.86 1.21 13.06
N LEU A 55 -20.48 1.78 12.02
CA LEU A 55 -19.81 2.05 10.74
C LEU A 55 -18.62 2.99 10.97
N SER A 56 -18.84 4.09 11.70
CA SER A 56 -17.79 5.02 12.10
C SER A 56 -16.66 4.32 12.84
N GLY A 57 -16.97 3.48 13.84
CA GLY A 57 -15.97 2.66 14.52
C GLY A 57 -15.19 1.74 13.57
N GLY A 58 -15.85 1.06 12.64
CA GLY A 58 -15.21 0.22 11.63
C GLY A 58 -14.32 0.99 10.63
N MET A 59 -14.72 2.21 10.28
CA MET A 59 -13.92 3.14 9.47
C MET A 59 -12.69 3.60 10.25
N MET A 60 -12.82 3.94 11.53
CA MET A 60 -11.68 4.30 12.40
C MET A 60 -10.68 3.14 12.51
N VAL A 61 -11.15 1.88 12.61
CA VAL A 61 -10.27 0.70 12.58
C VAL A 61 -9.49 0.62 11.27
N SER A 62 -10.18 0.83 10.15
CA SER A 62 -9.59 0.70 8.81
C SER A 62 -8.66 1.87 8.47
N TYR A 63 -8.94 3.06 9.00
CA TYR A 63 -8.13 4.26 8.83
C TYR A 63 -6.90 4.31 9.74
N GLY A 64 -6.87 3.54 10.83
CA GLY A 64 -5.73 3.54 11.77
C GLY A 64 -5.90 4.47 12.97
N MET A 65 -7.13 4.66 13.45
CA MET A 65 -7.47 5.36 14.69
C MET A 65 -7.90 4.38 15.80
N PRO A 66 -7.00 3.49 16.27
CA PRO A 66 -7.37 2.39 17.15
C PRO A 66 -7.88 2.87 18.51
N ASP A 67 -7.34 3.96 19.08
CA ASP A 67 -7.72 4.35 20.43
C ASP A 67 -9.10 5.01 20.48
N GLU A 68 -9.48 5.83 19.50
CA GLU A 68 -10.85 6.30 19.32
C GLU A 68 -11.81 5.15 19.01
N ALA A 69 -11.44 4.29 18.05
CA ALA A 69 -12.25 3.15 17.65
C ALA A 69 -12.55 2.21 18.83
N GLU A 70 -11.54 1.89 19.64
CA GLU A 70 -11.68 1.01 20.80
C GLU A 70 -12.66 1.61 21.81
N ARG A 71 -12.53 2.91 22.13
CA ARG A 71 -13.45 3.61 23.03
C ARG A 71 -14.89 3.56 22.51
N ASN A 72 -15.10 3.88 21.23
CA ASN A 72 -16.42 3.96 20.64
C ASN A 72 -17.08 2.57 20.51
N LEU A 73 -16.36 1.59 19.95
CA LEU A 73 -16.86 0.22 19.77
C LEU A 73 -17.11 -0.49 21.11
N ALA A 74 -16.25 -0.28 22.12
CA ALA A 74 -16.45 -0.87 23.45
C ALA A 74 -17.66 -0.27 24.19
N ALA A 75 -17.97 1.01 23.97
CA ALA A 75 -19.20 1.60 24.48
C ALA A 75 -20.43 1.01 23.78
N LEU A 76 -20.36 0.85 22.46
CA LEU A 76 -21.44 0.37 21.60
C LEU A 76 -21.83 -1.10 21.84
N VAL A 77 -20.87 -1.94 22.23
CA VAL A 77 -21.13 -3.38 22.41
C VAL A 77 -22.18 -3.67 23.49
N ASN A 78 -22.31 -2.78 24.48
CA ASN A 78 -23.25 -2.94 25.58
C ASN A 78 -24.66 -2.45 25.23
N SER A 79 -24.81 -1.59 24.22
CA SER A 79 -26.10 -1.08 23.74
C SER A 79 -26.68 -1.91 22.58
N ALA A 80 -25.86 -2.74 21.93
CA ALA A 80 -26.28 -3.61 20.84
C ALA A 80 -27.23 -4.74 21.31
N THR A 81 -28.48 -4.70 20.85
CA THR A 81 -29.52 -5.69 21.22
C THR A 81 -29.62 -6.87 20.26
N LYS A 82 -29.19 -6.72 19.00
CA LYS A 82 -29.18 -7.79 17.99
C LYS A 82 -27.84 -8.51 17.97
N ASP A 83 -27.85 -9.84 17.91
CA ASP A 83 -26.64 -10.66 17.84
C ASP A 83 -25.77 -10.29 16.64
N THR A 84 -26.37 -10.03 15.48
CA THR A 84 -25.63 -9.64 14.25
C THR A 84 -24.83 -8.35 14.43
N VAL A 85 -25.42 -7.32 15.04
CA VAL A 85 -24.75 -6.03 15.33
C VAL A 85 -23.67 -6.21 16.39
N ARG A 86 -23.98 -6.91 17.49
CA ARG A 86 -23.01 -7.19 18.56
C ARG A 86 -21.80 -7.98 18.06
N ASN A 87 -22.03 -9.00 17.23
CA ASN A 87 -20.98 -9.83 16.65
C ASN A 87 -20.10 -9.04 15.66
N ARG A 88 -20.70 -8.11 14.90
CA ARG A 88 -19.96 -7.21 14.00
C ARG A 88 -19.07 -6.23 14.79
N ILE A 89 -19.56 -5.68 15.91
CA ILE A 89 -18.74 -4.86 16.81
C ILE A 89 -17.57 -5.66 17.39
N TRP A 90 -17.81 -6.88 17.88
CA TRP A 90 -16.74 -7.76 18.37
C TRP A 90 -15.71 -8.12 17.30
N TYR A 91 -16.15 -8.33 16.06
CA TYR A 91 -15.25 -8.54 14.93
C TYR A 91 -14.34 -7.32 14.69
N TYR A 92 -14.91 -6.11 14.65
CA TYR A 92 -14.09 -4.90 14.45
C TYR A 92 -13.12 -4.66 15.61
N LEU A 93 -13.52 -4.94 16.85
CA LEU A 93 -12.62 -4.92 18.01
C LEU A 93 -11.49 -5.95 17.87
N ALA A 94 -11.80 -7.18 17.41
CA ALA A 94 -10.77 -8.17 17.14
C ALA A 94 -9.80 -7.73 16.04
N LYS A 95 -10.32 -7.17 14.94
CA LYS A 95 -9.52 -6.64 13.83
C LYS A 95 -8.61 -5.50 14.29
N LEU A 96 -9.14 -4.60 15.13
CA LEU A 96 -8.39 -3.51 15.76
C LEU A 96 -7.23 -4.03 16.59
N HIS A 97 -7.48 -4.96 17.51
CA HIS A 97 -6.42 -5.53 18.35
C HIS A 97 -5.40 -6.32 17.54
N TYR A 98 -5.83 -7.01 16.47
CA TYR A 98 -4.93 -7.68 15.53
C TYR A 98 -3.99 -6.67 14.86
N ASN A 99 -4.51 -5.55 14.33
CA ASN A 99 -3.71 -4.49 13.73
C ASN A 99 -2.71 -3.89 14.73
N LYS A 100 -3.08 -3.75 16.01
CA LYS A 100 -2.18 -3.31 17.10
C LYS A 100 -1.16 -4.37 17.54
N SER A 101 -1.11 -5.54 16.88
CA SER A 101 -0.29 -6.70 17.29
C SER A 101 -0.63 -7.23 18.70
N GLN A 102 -1.83 -6.95 19.22
CA GLN A 102 -2.34 -7.38 20.52
C GLN A 102 -3.12 -8.70 20.39
N LEU A 103 -2.43 -9.78 20.03
CA LEU A 103 -3.06 -11.05 19.64
C LEU A 103 -3.98 -11.65 20.73
N ASP A 104 -3.62 -11.54 22.00
CA ASP A 104 -4.44 -12.06 23.12
C ASP A 104 -5.78 -11.32 23.23
N GLN A 105 -5.77 -10.01 23.04
CA GLN A 105 -6.99 -9.18 23.07
C GLN A 105 -7.83 -9.43 21.82
N ALA A 106 -7.18 -9.57 20.67
CA ALA A 106 -7.86 -9.91 19.42
C ALA A 106 -8.59 -11.25 19.53
N TYR A 107 -7.93 -12.25 20.13
CA TYR A 107 -8.53 -13.56 20.41
C TYR A 107 -9.70 -13.45 21.39
N ALA A 108 -9.50 -12.73 22.50
CA ALA A 108 -10.55 -12.54 23.50
C ALA A 108 -11.79 -11.84 22.92
N ALA A 109 -11.63 -10.92 21.97
CA ALA A 109 -12.73 -10.28 21.25
C ALA A 109 -13.43 -11.23 20.28
N LEU A 110 -12.68 -12.04 19.51
CA LEU A 110 -13.27 -13.07 18.63
C LEU A 110 -14.06 -14.11 19.41
N ASP A 111 -13.57 -14.56 20.57
CA ASP A 111 -14.21 -15.58 21.41
C ASP A 111 -15.58 -15.13 21.98
N ARG A 112 -15.87 -13.82 21.92
CA ARG A 112 -17.19 -13.26 22.30
C ARG A 112 -18.24 -13.39 21.20
N ILE A 113 -17.83 -13.63 19.95
CA ILE A 113 -18.75 -13.80 18.82
C ILE A 113 -19.50 -15.12 19.00
N SER A 114 -20.82 -15.03 19.11
CA SER A 114 -21.69 -16.18 19.39
C SER A 114 -23.11 -15.93 18.90
N GLY A 115 -23.88 -17.00 18.68
CA GLY A 115 -25.24 -16.89 18.14
C GLY A 115 -25.24 -16.68 16.62
N ASP A 116 -26.17 -15.86 16.14
CA ASP A 116 -26.32 -15.59 14.71
C ASP A 116 -25.22 -14.64 14.20
N VAL A 117 -24.41 -15.11 13.27
CA VAL A 117 -23.34 -14.33 12.63
C VAL A 117 -23.84 -13.93 11.25
N ASP A 118 -23.75 -12.63 10.97
CA ASP A 118 -24.10 -12.07 9.66
C ASP A 118 -23.39 -12.87 8.55
N PRO A 119 -24.11 -13.40 7.54
CA PRO A 119 -23.51 -14.15 6.44
C PRO A 119 -22.40 -13.40 5.71
N GLU A 120 -22.48 -12.06 5.64
CA GLU A 120 -21.43 -11.23 5.03
C GLU A 120 -20.14 -11.27 5.85
N LEU A 121 -20.26 -11.37 7.18
CA LEU A 121 -19.14 -11.39 8.11
C LEU A 121 -18.49 -12.77 8.22
N HIS A 122 -19.21 -13.83 7.84
CA HIS A 122 -18.80 -15.20 8.12
C HIS A 122 -17.41 -15.53 7.58
N PHE A 123 -17.09 -15.13 6.34
CA PHE A 123 -15.76 -15.35 5.79
C PHE A 123 -14.68 -14.56 6.53
N ASP A 124 -14.90 -13.26 6.73
CA ASP A 124 -13.90 -12.36 7.32
C ASP A 124 -13.60 -12.72 8.78
N TYR A 125 -14.63 -13.14 9.53
CA TYR A 125 -14.50 -13.66 10.88
C TYR A 125 -13.55 -14.87 10.93
N HIS A 126 -13.82 -15.89 10.12
CA HIS A 126 -12.99 -17.11 10.10
C HIS A 126 -11.59 -16.81 9.56
N TYR A 127 -11.48 -15.95 8.54
CA TYR A 127 -10.20 -15.51 8.02
C TYR A 127 -9.35 -14.83 9.10
N LEU A 128 -9.92 -13.87 9.83
CA LEU A 128 -9.23 -13.20 10.94
C LEU A 128 -8.87 -14.18 12.06
N ALA A 129 -9.73 -15.15 12.36
CA ALA A 129 -9.41 -16.22 13.32
C ALA A 129 -8.14 -16.99 12.92
N THR A 130 -7.97 -17.30 11.62
CA THR A 130 -6.74 -17.96 11.13
C THR A 130 -5.48 -17.11 11.27
N LEU A 131 -5.60 -15.79 11.31
CA LEU A 131 -4.48 -14.86 11.49
C LEU A 131 -4.07 -14.71 12.96
N ILE A 132 -5.03 -14.70 13.89
CA ILE A 132 -4.78 -14.45 15.32
C ILE A 132 -4.31 -15.71 16.04
N ARG A 133 -4.99 -16.84 15.84
CA ARG A 133 -4.67 -18.10 16.51
C ARG A 133 -4.87 -19.25 15.56
N ASN A 134 -3.75 -19.78 15.11
CA ASN A 134 -3.68 -20.83 14.10
C ASN A 134 -3.40 -22.17 14.78
N ASP A 135 -4.19 -22.57 15.77
CA ASP A 135 -3.97 -23.78 16.57
C ASP A 135 -4.76 -25.00 16.04
N GLY A 136 -5.48 -24.86 14.93
CA GLY A 136 -6.13 -25.96 14.23
C GLY A 136 -7.42 -26.47 14.89
N SER A 137 -7.81 -25.98 16.07
CA SER A 137 -9.01 -26.50 16.77
C SER A 137 -10.33 -26.06 16.14
N HIS A 138 -10.29 -25.06 15.26
CA HIS A 138 -11.46 -24.48 14.60
C HIS A 138 -11.54 -24.81 13.10
N THR A 139 -10.52 -25.43 12.50
CA THR A 139 -10.23 -25.19 11.08
C THR A 139 -10.96 -26.11 10.09
N GLN A 140 -11.11 -27.41 10.38
CA GLN A 140 -11.60 -28.35 9.36
C GLN A 140 -13.11 -28.27 9.09
N GLU A 141 -13.92 -28.18 10.15
CA GLU A 141 -15.38 -28.02 10.01
C GLU A 141 -15.74 -26.66 9.38
N GLN A 142 -15.00 -25.60 9.76
CA GLN A 142 -15.15 -24.26 9.19
C GLN A 142 -14.69 -24.20 7.73
N LYS A 143 -13.61 -24.88 7.37
CA LYS A 143 -13.13 -24.97 5.98
C LYS A 143 -14.23 -25.53 5.07
N GLU A 144 -14.90 -26.62 5.46
CA GLU A 144 -15.98 -27.18 4.64
C GLU A 144 -17.19 -26.24 4.57
N ALA A 145 -17.50 -25.48 5.63
CA ALA A 145 -18.56 -24.47 5.61
C ALA A 145 -18.23 -23.27 4.70
N LEU A 146 -16.95 -22.93 4.53
CA LEU A 146 -16.49 -21.79 3.71
C LEU A 146 -16.18 -22.17 2.26
N LYS A 147 -16.00 -23.46 1.98
CA LYS A 147 -15.73 -23.98 0.63
C LYS A 147 -16.71 -23.51 -0.45
N PRO A 148 -18.04 -23.37 -0.19
CA PRO A 148 -18.96 -22.79 -1.18
C PRO A 148 -18.61 -21.36 -1.59
N LEU A 149 -17.95 -20.58 -0.70
CA LEU A 149 -17.55 -19.19 -0.95
C LEU A 149 -16.25 -19.08 -1.75
N SER A 150 -15.53 -20.20 -1.98
CA SER A 150 -14.21 -20.22 -2.63
C SER A 150 -14.16 -19.60 -4.03
N LYS A 151 -15.25 -19.66 -4.80
CA LYS A 151 -15.29 -19.13 -6.18
C LYS A 151 -15.41 -17.61 -6.25
N ASN A 152 -16.06 -17.00 -5.26
CA ASN A 152 -16.40 -15.58 -5.26
C ASN A 152 -15.54 -14.78 -4.28
N ASN A 153 -14.58 -15.44 -3.61
CA ASN A 153 -13.75 -14.81 -2.60
C ASN A 153 -12.25 -14.96 -2.93
N PRO A 154 -11.60 -13.89 -3.42
CA PRO A 154 -10.16 -13.88 -3.72
C PRO A 154 -9.27 -14.20 -2.52
N ALA A 155 -9.75 -14.02 -1.29
CA ALA A 155 -8.99 -14.31 -0.08
C ALA A 155 -9.03 -15.80 0.33
N TYR A 156 -9.86 -16.65 -0.30
CA TYR A 156 -9.98 -18.06 0.06
C TYR A 156 -8.66 -18.86 -0.06
N PRO A 157 -7.81 -18.67 -1.09
CA PRO A 157 -6.50 -19.31 -1.14
C PRO A 157 -5.58 -18.90 0.04
N TYR A 158 -5.67 -17.65 0.52
CA TYR A 158 -4.94 -17.22 1.70
C TYR A 158 -5.47 -17.87 2.98
N LEU A 159 -6.80 -18.05 3.10
CA LEU A 159 -7.41 -18.81 4.19
C LEU A 159 -6.85 -20.25 4.24
N LEU A 160 -6.79 -20.93 3.09
CA LEU A 160 -6.20 -22.27 2.99
C LEU A 160 -4.73 -22.29 3.37
N PHE A 161 -3.97 -21.28 2.91
CA PHE A 161 -2.57 -21.13 3.28
C PHE A 161 -2.41 -20.97 4.79
N ASN A 162 -3.22 -20.13 5.43
CA ASN A 162 -3.21 -19.96 6.88
C ASN A 162 -3.55 -21.26 7.58
N PHE A 163 -4.60 -21.98 7.17
CA PHE A 163 -4.91 -23.30 7.74
C PHE A 163 -3.73 -24.28 7.61
N ALA A 164 -2.99 -24.25 6.50
CA ALA A 164 -1.79 -25.07 6.38
C ALA A 164 -0.74 -24.72 7.45
N ILE A 165 -0.48 -23.44 7.68
CA ILE A 165 0.45 -22.98 8.72
C ILE A 165 -0.02 -23.42 10.11
N GLY A 166 -1.33 -23.43 10.37
CA GLY A 166 -1.85 -23.88 11.66
C GLY A 166 -1.66 -25.36 11.90
N HIS A 167 -1.94 -26.15 10.88
CA HIS A 167 -1.68 -27.58 10.92
C HIS A 167 -0.18 -27.88 11.07
N LEU A 168 0.72 -27.07 10.49
CA LEU A 168 2.15 -27.18 10.75
C LEU A 168 2.50 -26.89 12.22
N ASN A 169 1.92 -25.84 12.80
CA ASN A 169 2.17 -25.46 14.19
C ASN A 169 1.64 -26.50 15.19
N SER A 170 0.53 -27.17 14.88
CA SER A 170 -0.04 -28.25 15.70
C SER A 170 0.59 -29.62 15.44
N GLY A 171 1.49 -29.73 14.45
CA GLY A 171 2.18 -30.97 14.09
C GLY A 171 1.42 -31.89 13.13
N ASP A 172 0.24 -31.49 12.65
CA ASP A 172 -0.50 -32.19 11.61
C ASP A 172 0.07 -31.90 10.21
N LEU A 173 1.19 -32.54 9.90
CA LEU A 173 1.85 -32.42 8.60
C LEU A 173 0.96 -32.88 7.43
N GLY A 174 0.07 -33.84 7.65
CA GLY A 174 -0.79 -34.39 6.61
C GLY A 174 -1.79 -33.35 6.10
N SER A 175 -2.54 -32.73 7.02
CA SER A 175 -3.50 -31.69 6.66
C SER A 175 -2.83 -30.41 6.17
N ALA A 176 -1.62 -30.10 6.64
CA ALA A 176 -0.82 -29.01 6.09
C ALA A 176 -0.48 -29.22 4.61
N VAL A 177 0.00 -30.42 4.25
CA VAL A 177 0.32 -30.77 2.86
C VAL A 177 -0.92 -30.67 1.97
N VAL A 178 -2.05 -31.24 2.41
CA VAL A 178 -3.32 -31.17 1.65
C VAL A 178 -3.74 -29.73 1.37
N ASN A 179 -3.67 -28.85 2.37
CA ASN A 179 -4.01 -27.44 2.20
C ASN A 179 -3.06 -26.71 1.24
N LEU A 180 -1.74 -26.90 1.38
CA LEU A 180 -0.76 -26.28 0.46
C LEU A 180 -0.91 -26.79 -0.98
N GLU A 181 -1.20 -28.08 -1.16
CA GLU A 181 -1.49 -28.64 -2.48
C GLU A 181 -2.76 -28.04 -3.08
N GLU A 182 -3.80 -27.81 -2.28
CA GLU A 182 -5.01 -27.12 -2.72
C GLU A 182 -4.72 -25.67 -3.11
N VAL A 183 -3.95 -24.91 -2.31
CA VAL A 183 -3.49 -23.56 -2.67
C VAL A 183 -2.73 -23.56 -3.99
N SER A 184 -1.87 -24.55 -4.22
CA SER A 184 -1.06 -24.63 -5.45
C SER A 184 -1.89 -24.76 -6.74
N ARG A 185 -3.15 -25.23 -6.65
CA ARG A 185 -4.07 -25.37 -7.79
C ARG A 185 -4.68 -24.06 -8.26
N TYR A 186 -4.61 -23.01 -7.44
CA TYR A 186 -5.04 -21.66 -7.83
C TYR A 186 -4.01 -20.93 -8.71
N SER A 187 -2.80 -21.49 -8.85
CA SER A 187 -1.77 -20.98 -9.74
C SER A 187 -2.28 -20.83 -11.18
N GLY A 188 -1.97 -19.70 -11.81
CA GLY A 188 -2.39 -19.40 -13.19
C GLY A 188 -3.73 -18.66 -13.34
N THR A 189 -4.43 -18.36 -12.24
CA THR A 189 -5.66 -17.52 -12.28
C THR A 189 -5.32 -16.05 -12.49
N ASN A 190 -4.36 -15.52 -11.74
CA ASN A 190 -3.73 -14.22 -11.92
C ASN A 190 -2.28 -14.29 -11.37
N GLU A 191 -1.51 -13.20 -11.46
CA GLU A 191 -0.12 -13.21 -10.99
C GLU A 191 -0.04 -13.43 -9.47
N GLU A 192 -0.90 -12.76 -8.70
CA GLU A 192 -0.96 -12.89 -7.23
C GLU A 192 -1.14 -14.35 -6.78
N MET A 193 -2.10 -15.07 -7.35
CA MET A 193 -2.37 -16.48 -7.05
C MET A 193 -1.27 -17.40 -7.57
N SER A 194 -0.58 -17.01 -8.63
CA SER A 194 0.59 -17.75 -9.11
C SER A 194 1.77 -17.59 -8.13
N VAL A 195 1.97 -16.40 -7.56
CA VAL A 195 2.96 -16.15 -6.50
C VAL A 195 2.62 -16.94 -5.23
N LEU A 196 1.34 -16.94 -4.82
CA LEU A 196 0.88 -17.73 -3.67
C LEU A 196 1.03 -19.24 -3.91
N GLY A 197 0.73 -19.71 -5.12
CA GLY A 197 0.92 -21.10 -5.52
C GLY A 197 2.39 -21.52 -5.51
N ASP A 198 3.30 -20.68 -6.00
CA ASP A 198 4.75 -20.92 -5.93
C ASP A 198 5.25 -20.95 -4.48
N ARG A 199 4.76 -20.06 -3.62
CA ARG A 199 5.04 -20.07 -2.18
C ARG A 199 4.59 -21.38 -1.54
N ALA A 200 3.38 -21.86 -1.86
CA ALA A 200 2.85 -23.10 -1.33
C ALA A 200 3.69 -24.32 -1.76
N LYS A 201 4.06 -24.39 -3.05
CA LYS A 201 4.95 -25.45 -3.59
C LYS A 201 6.34 -25.41 -2.95
N HIS A 202 6.88 -24.21 -2.70
CA HIS A 202 8.17 -24.07 -2.00
C HIS A 202 8.08 -24.58 -0.56
N GLY A 203 6.98 -24.25 0.15
CA GLY A 203 6.69 -24.80 1.48
C GLY A 203 6.58 -26.33 1.47
N LEU A 204 5.83 -26.90 0.53
CA LEU A 204 5.73 -28.35 0.32
C LEU A 204 7.10 -29.00 0.11
N ALA A 205 7.95 -28.37 -0.71
CA ALA A 205 9.31 -28.85 -0.92
C ALA A 205 10.14 -28.83 0.37
N GLN A 206 10.05 -27.76 1.18
CA GLN A 206 10.75 -27.69 2.46
C GLN A 206 10.28 -28.77 3.44
N LEU A 207 8.99 -29.03 3.53
CA LEU A 207 8.44 -30.11 4.36
C LEU A 207 8.96 -31.48 3.91
N ALA A 208 8.98 -31.73 2.60
CA ALA A 208 9.54 -32.97 2.05
C ALA A 208 11.05 -33.10 2.31
N LEU A 209 11.82 -31.99 2.25
CA LEU A 209 13.24 -31.99 2.60
C LEU A 209 13.48 -32.30 4.08
N GLN A 210 12.69 -31.70 4.97
CA GLN A 210 12.76 -31.97 6.42
C GLN A 210 12.41 -33.42 6.75
N ALA A 211 11.44 -34.01 6.05
CA ALA A 211 11.08 -35.41 6.15
C ALA A 211 12.09 -36.37 5.49
N GLY A 212 13.18 -35.86 4.89
CA GLY A 212 14.18 -36.65 4.17
C GLY A 212 13.71 -37.21 2.83
N ASN A 213 12.51 -36.83 2.36
CA ASN A 213 11.94 -37.26 1.10
C ASN A 213 12.44 -36.38 -0.06
N LEU A 214 13.72 -36.52 -0.39
CA LEU A 214 14.37 -35.76 -1.46
C LEU A 214 13.67 -35.88 -2.83
N PRO A 215 13.15 -37.06 -3.26
CA PRO A 215 12.42 -37.16 -4.52
C PRO A 215 11.13 -36.33 -4.58
N GLN A 216 10.34 -36.29 -3.49
CA GLN A 216 9.14 -35.46 -3.45
C GLN A 216 9.47 -33.97 -3.39
N ALA A 217 10.47 -33.58 -2.59
CA ALA A 217 10.95 -32.21 -2.58
C ALA A 217 11.35 -31.73 -3.98
N TRP A 218 12.09 -32.56 -4.70
CA TRP A 218 12.49 -32.32 -6.08
C TRP A 218 11.28 -32.11 -7.00
N LEU A 219 10.26 -32.97 -6.91
CA LEU A 219 9.05 -32.86 -7.72
C LEU A 219 8.30 -31.54 -7.47
N TYR A 220 8.15 -31.12 -6.21
CA TYR A 220 7.51 -29.84 -5.90
C TYR A 220 8.31 -28.65 -6.47
N LEU A 221 9.64 -28.67 -6.33
CA LEU A 221 10.52 -27.60 -6.83
C LEU A 221 10.51 -27.50 -8.36
N GLN A 222 10.40 -28.63 -9.08
CA GLN A 222 10.27 -28.66 -10.55
C GLN A 222 9.02 -27.95 -11.07
N ASN A 223 7.99 -27.79 -10.22
CA ASN A 223 6.72 -27.18 -10.58
C ASN A 223 6.60 -25.72 -10.12
N ILE A 224 7.71 -25.09 -9.71
CA ILE A 224 7.77 -23.67 -9.36
C ILE A 224 8.31 -22.87 -10.54
N ARG A 225 7.73 -21.68 -10.78
CA ARG A 225 8.19 -20.79 -11.85
C ARG A 225 9.62 -20.33 -11.60
N THR A 226 10.38 -20.22 -12.70
CA THR A 226 11.74 -19.66 -12.65
C THR A 226 11.74 -18.14 -12.61
N THR A 227 10.59 -17.48 -12.67
CA THR A 227 10.41 -16.02 -12.58
C THR A 227 9.37 -15.68 -11.50
N GLY A 228 9.30 -14.41 -11.06
CA GLY A 228 8.40 -13.96 -9.99
C GLY A 228 9.03 -13.94 -8.60
N LEU A 229 8.26 -13.46 -7.61
CA LEU A 229 8.75 -13.09 -6.26
C LEU A 229 9.43 -14.24 -5.50
N TYR A 230 8.93 -15.47 -5.63
CA TYR A 230 9.50 -16.65 -4.94
C TYR A 230 10.55 -17.42 -5.75
N SER A 231 10.81 -17.03 -7.01
CA SER A 231 11.67 -17.81 -7.91
C SER A 231 13.11 -17.94 -7.43
N ASN A 232 13.68 -16.90 -6.78
CA ASN A 232 15.04 -16.94 -6.25
C ASN A 232 15.21 -18.05 -5.20
N ARG A 233 14.30 -18.07 -4.21
CA ARG A 233 14.25 -19.07 -3.13
C ARG A 233 14.05 -20.47 -3.67
N ALA A 234 13.15 -20.62 -4.63
CA ALA A 234 12.87 -21.89 -5.27
C ALA A 234 14.07 -22.43 -6.07
N LEU A 235 14.73 -21.61 -6.88
CA LEU A 235 15.91 -22.01 -7.66
C LEU A 235 17.07 -22.44 -6.76
N LEU A 236 17.30 -21.74 -5.64
CA LEU A 236 18.35 -22.11 -4.70
C LEU A 236 18.02 -23.43 -3.99
N SER A 237 16.77 -23.59 -3.55
CA SER A 237 16.29 -24.84 -2.94
C SER A 237 16.33 -26.01 -3.92
N TYR A 238 16.02 -25.76 -5.19
CA TYR A 238 16.18 -26.71 -6.30
C TYR A 238 17.65 -27.11 -6.44
N ALA A 239 18.58 -26.16 -6.56
CA ALA A 239 20.00 -26.46 -6.68
C ALA A 239 20.53 -27.29 -5.49
N TRP A 240 20.18 -26.93 -4.26
CA TRP A 240 20.56 -27.71 -3.08
C TRP A 240 19.96 -29.13 -3.08
N SER A 241 18.70 -29.27 -3.49
CA SER A 241 18.03 -30.57 -3.59
C SER A 241 18.69 -31.45 -4.65
N ALA A 242 19.03 -30.88 -5.82
CA ALA A 242 19.79 -31.55 -6.87
C ALA A 242 21.15 -32.04 -6.37
N ILE A 243 21.91 -31.17 -5.68
CA ILE A 243 23.22 -31.50 -5.10
C ILE A 243 23.09 -32.64 -4.08
N LYS A 244 22.09 -32.61 -3.20
CA LYS A 244 21.82 -33.70 -2.23
C LYS A 244 21.47 -35.02 -2.92
N LEU A 245 20.78 -34.96 -4.07
CA LEU A 245 20.49 -36.10 -4.93
C LEU A 245 21.67 -36.53 -5.82
N LYS A 246 22.83 -35.87 -5.71
CA LYS A 246 24.02 -36.07 -6.57
C LYS A 246 23.73 -35.83 -8.06
N ARG A 247 22.75 -34.97 -8.36
CA ARG A 247 22.34 -34.55 -9.71
C ARG A 247 22.97 -33.21 -10.07
N PHE A 248 24.30 -33.17 -10.14
CA PHE A 248 25.03 -31.91 -10.36
C PHE A 248 24.67 -31.21 -11.66
N ASN A 249 24.46 -31.96 -12.74
CA ASN A 249 24.00 -31.45 -14.04
C ASN A 249 22.64 -30.73 -13.97
N ASP A 250 21.77 -31.12 -13.04
CA ASP A 250 20.47 -30.44 -12.85
C ASP A 250 20.63 -29.18 -11.99
N ALA A 251 21.60 -29.15 -11.06
CA ALA A 251 21.84 -28.01 -10.19
C ALA A 251 22.44 -26.80 -10.94
N ILE A 252 23.34 -27.05 -11.88
CA ILE A 252 24.12 -26.01 -12.57
C ILE A 252 23.23 -24.99 -13.29
N PRO A 253 22.25 -25.38 -14.14
CA PRO A 253 21.41 -24.41 -14.82
C PRO A 253 20.63 -23.49 -13.88
N ALA A 254 20.14 -24.03 -12.75
CA ALA A 254 19.43 -23.22 -11.75
C ALA A 254 20.36 -22.19 -11.09
N LEU A 255 21.60 -22.57 -10.78
CA LEU A 255 22.61 -21.67 -10.24
C LEU A 255 23.10 -20.64 -11.27
N GLU A 256 23.18 -21.00 -12.55
CA GLU A 256 23.49 -20.07 -13.63
C GLU A 256 22.40 -19.01 -13.81
N ILE A 257 21.11 -19.41 -13.72
CA ILE A 257 19.96 -18.49 -13.72
C ILE A 257 20.01 -17.55 -12.51
N LEU A 258 20.36 -18.04 -11.32
CA LEU A 258 20.54 -17.16 -10.15
C LEU A 258 21.71 -16.21 -10.35
N ASN A 259 22.83 -16.70 -10.89
CA ASN A 259 24.05 -15.91 -11.02
C ASN A 259 23.96 -14.78 -12.05
N SER A 260 22.98 -14.81 -12.96
CA SER A 260 22.68 -13.71 -13.87
C SER A 260 21.85 -12.58 -13.24
N ARG A 261 21.28 -12.80 -12.05
CA ARG A 261 20.44 -11.82 -11.34
C ARG A 261 21.27 -10.86 -10.48
N SER A 262 20.59 -9.86 -9.92
CA SER A 262 21.19 -8.84 -9.06
C SER A 262 21.88 -9.45 -7.84
N ILE A 263 23.09 -8.97 -7.54
CA ILE A 263 23.85 -9.35 -6.35
C ILE A 263 23.16 -8.94 -5.04
N ALA A 264 22.24 -7.97 -5.09
CA ALA A 264 21.47 -7.55 -3.93
C ALA A 264 20.60 -8.69 -3.34
N ILE A 265 20.22 -9.66 -4.18
CA ILE A 265 19.35 -10.77 -3.79
C ILE A 265 20.12 -11.79 -2.93
N PRO A 266 19.61 -12.16 -1.74
CA PRO A 266 20.18 -13.17 -0.85
C PRO A 266 20.64 -14.45 -1.54
N GLU A 267 19.76 -15.07 -2.31
CA GLU A 267 19.99 -16.38 -2.90
C GLU A 267 21.04 -16.34 -4.01
N VAL A 268 21.17 -15.19 -4.68
CA VAL A 268 22.18 -14.95 -5.70
C VAL A 268 23.57 -14.89 -5.08
N GLN A 269 23.69 -14.28 -3.90
CA GLN A 269 24.96 -14.23 -3.18
C GLN A 269 25.47 -15.65 -2.87
N GLU A 270 24.58 -16.51 -2.36
CA GLU A 270 24.93 -17.91 -2.10
C GLU A 270 25.22 -18.69 -3.39
N ALA A 271 24.37 -18.54 -4.42
CA ALA A 271 24.51 -19.25 -5.68
C ALA A 271 25.84 -18.98 -6.41
N LYS A 272 26.42 -17.78 -6.24
CA LYS A 272 27.72 -17.45 -6.83
C LYS A 272 28.84 -18.32 -6.29
N VAL A 273 28.89 -18.47 -4.97
CA VAL A 273 29.90 -19.30 -4.30
C VAL A 273 29.60 -20.78 -4.53
N LEU A 274 28.33 -21.16 -4.46
CA LEU A 274 27.89 -22.54 -4.65
C LEU A 274 28.21 -23.05 -6.07
N LEU A 275 27.98 -22.26 -7.11
CA LEU A 275 28.31 -22.65 -8.48
C LEU A 275 29.82 -22.85 -8.66
N ALA A 276 30.63 -21.95 -8.11
CA ALA A 276 32.08 -22.08 -8.18
C ALA A 276 32.58 -23.35 -7.46
N HIS A 277 32.00 -23.64 -6.29
CA HIS A 277 32.28 -24.86 -5.55
C HIS A 277 31.85 -26.12 -6.31
N LEU A 278 30.70 -26.08 -6.97
CA LEU A 278 30.19 -27.21 -7.74
C LEU A 278 31.10 -27.54 -8.93
N TYR A 279 31.56 -26.53 -9.67
CA TYR A 279 32.55 -26.75 -10.73
C TYR A 279 33.86 -27.34 -10.22
N GLU A 280 34.27 -27.02 -8.99
CA GLU A 280 35.45 -27.63 -8.37
C GLU A 280 35.20 -29.11 -8.06
N GLN A 281 34.04 -29.45 -7.50
CA GLN A 281 33.62 -30.84 -7.23
C GLN A 281 33.53 -31.68 -8.51
N GLU A 282 33.11 -31.08 -9.63
CA GLU A 282 33.06 -31.73 -10.94
C GLU A 282 34.42 -31.85 -11.65
N GLY A 283 35.53 -31.48 -10.98
CA GLY A 283 36.87 -31.56 -11.56
C GLY A 283 37.12 -30.53 -12.66
N SER A 284 36.43 -29.38 -12.61
CA SER A 284 36.62 -28.24 -13.52
C SER A 284 37.29 -27.04 -12.82
N PRO A 285 38.55 -27.14 -12.37
CA PRO A 285 39.22 -26.11 -11.56
C PRO A 285 39.31 -24.75 -12.27
N ARG A 286 39.45 -24.73 -13.61
CA ARG A 286 39.44 -23.49 -14.39
C ARG A 286 38.08 -22.77 -14.33
N LYS A 287 36.97 -23.51 -14.39
CA LYS A 287 35.62 -22.94 -14.25
C LYS A 287 35.38 -22.47 -12.82
N ALA A 288 35.80 -23.25 -11.83
CA ALA A 288 35.74 -22.88 -10.42
C ALA A 288 36.52 -21.59 -10.12
N LEU A 289 37.75 -21.48 -10.64
CA LEU A 289 38.59 -20.29 -10.49
C LEU A 289 37.94 -19.06 -11.13
N LYS A 290 37.44 -19.20 -12.37
CA LYS A 290 36.71 -18.14 -13.07
C LYS A 290 35.46 -17.71 -12.27
N GLY A 291 34.71 -18.67 -11.74
CA GLY A 291 33.52 -18.43 -10.92
C GLY A 291 33.86 -17.61 -9.68
N ASN A 292 34.89 -18.00 -8.93
CA ASN A 292 35.33 -17.27 -7.74
C ASN A 292 35.87 -15.86 -8.05
N LEU A 293 36.56 -15.67 -9.17
CA LEU A 293 37.01 -14.34 -9.63
C LEU A 293 35.83 -13.41 -9.96
N LEU A 294 34.83 -13.93 -10.67
CA LEU A 294 33.62 -13.18 -11.00
C LEU A 294 32.80 -12.87 -9.74
N ALA A 295 32.65 -13.84 -8.84
CA ALA A 295 31.97 -13.67 -7.56
C ALA A 295 32.64 -12.56 -6.73
N GLU A 296 33.98 -12.58 -6.58
CA GLU A 296 34.71 -11.54 -5.87
C GLU A 296 34.46 -10.14 -6.47
N LYS A 297 34.48 -10.01 -7.81
CA LYS A 297 34.18 -8.74 -8.48
C LYS A 297 32.76 -8.26 -8.15
N GLN A 298 31.77 -9.14 -8.29
CA GLN A 298 30.36 -8.80 -8.07
C GLN A 298 30.05 -8.49 -6.60
N PHE A 299 30.67 -9.18 -5.63
CA PHE A 299 30.52 -8.83 -4.22
C PHE A 299 31.09 -7.45 -3.89
N ARG A 300 32.23 -7.07 -4.47
CA ARG A 300 32.76 -5.71 -4.31
C ARG A 300 31.84 -4.65 -4.91
N GLU A 301 31.26 -4.94 -6.08
CA GLU A 301 30.24 -4.08 -6.70
C GLU A 301 29.00 -3.96 -5.80
N GLY A 302 28.50 -5.07 -5.25
CA GLY A 302 27.38 -5.10 -4.32
C GLY A 302 27.62 -4.31 -3.03
N LEU A 303 28.82 -4.42 -2.44
CA LEU A 303 29.23 -3.63 -1.27
C LEU A 303 29.28 -2.13 -1.57
N ASN A 304 29.74 -1.73 -2.76
CA ASN A 304 29.70 -0.33 -3.19
C ASN A 304 28.25 0.16 -3.41
N MET A 305 27.38 -0.69 -3.97
CA MET A 305 25.94 -0.38 -4.09
C MET A 305 25.30 -0.17 -2.71
N LEU A 306 25.63 -1.00 -1.73
CA LEU A 306 25.16 -0.84 -0.34
C LEU A 306 25.63 0.49 0.26
N GLN A 307 26.89 0.87 0.05
CA GLN A 307 27.41 2.15 0.53
C GLN A 307 26.68 3.35 -0.10
N GLN A 308 26.36 3.27 -1.40
CA GLN A 308 25.55 4.28 -2.09
C GLN A 308 24.11 4.33 -1.54
N ALA A 309 23.49 3.17 -1.31
CA ALA A 309 22.14 3.07 -0.76
C ALA A 309 22.07 3.69 0.65
N ARG A 310 23.06 3.44 1.51
CA ARG A 310 23.17 4.09 2.84
C ARG A 310 23.28 5.60 2.74
N GLY A 311 24.07 6.10 1.78
CA GLY A 311 24.17 7.54 1.50
C GLY A 311 22.80 8.14 1.17
N ALA A 312 22.06 7.52 0.25
CA ALA A 312 20.72 7.97 -0.12
C ALA A 312 19.75 7.97 1.08
N ILE A 313 19.75 6.92 1.92
CA ILE A 313 18.86 6.88 3.10
C ILE A 313 19.25 7.92 4.15
N SER A 314 20.48 8.43 4.15
CA SER A 314 20.91 9.43 5.15
C SER A 314 20.41 10.85 4.89
N ASP A 315 19.88 11.11 3.68
CA ASP A 315 19.37 12.43 3.29
C ASP A 315 17.98 12.69 3.91
N LEU A 316 17.73 13.93 4.37
CA LEU A 316 16.60 14.26 5.24
C LEU A 316 15.22 13.96 4.61
N ASP A 317 15.04 14.19 3.31
CA ASP A 317 13.72 14.06 2.64
C ASP A 317 13.42 12.67 2.03
N VAL A 318 14.40 11.77 1.98
CA VAL A 318 14.27 10.48 1.28
C VAL A 318 13.18 9.56 1.85
N PRO A 319 12.94 9.48 3.17
CA PRO A 319 11.82 8.70 3.70
C PRO A 319 10.47 9.19 3.20
N ARG A 320 10.27 10.52 3.10
CA ARG A 320 9.02 11.12 2.63
C ARG A 320 8.77 10.80 1.17
N GLU A 321 9.76 11.01 0.31
CA GLU A 321 9.66 10.68 -1.11
C GLU A 321 9.47 9.17 -1.33
N PHE A 322 10.10 8.31 -0.52
CA PHE A 322 9.92 6.86 -0.61
C PHE A 322 8.49 6.45 -0.26
N VAL A 323 7.96 6.98 0.84
CA VAL A 323 6.59 6.72 1.31
C VAL A 323 5.56 7.24 0.30
N ALA A 324 5.69 8.49 -0.14
CA ALA A 324 4.75 9.13 -1.06
C ALA A 324 4.70 8.45 -2.44
N ASN A 325 5.81 7.80 -2.86
CA ASN A 325 5.88 7.09 -4.12
C ASN A 325 5.76 5.57 -3.96
N LEU A 326 5.46 5.06 -2.77
CA LEU A 326 5.47 3.63 -2.49
C LEU A 326 4.46 2.86 -3.37
N GLU A 327 3.27 3.41 -3.58
CA GLU A 327 2.24 2.80 -4.42
C GLU A 327 2.68 2.74 -5.89
N ALA A 328 3.26 3.83 -6.42
CA ALA A 328 3.86 3.85 -7.76
C ALA A 328 5.09 2.92 -7.88
N VAL A 329 5.79 2.71 -6.77
CA VAL A 329 6.90 1.76 -6.62
C VAL A 329 6.36 0.32 -6.59
N MET A 330 5.19 0.06 -6.00
CA MET A 330 4.67 -1.31 -5.80
C MET A 330 3.74 -1.79 -6.94
N ASP A 331 3.02 -0.90 -7.62
CA ASP A 331 1.97 -1.24 -8.60
C ASP A 331 2.49 -1.42 -10.04
N SER A 332 3.74 -1.05 -10.31
CA SER A 332 4.32 -1.26 -11.64
C SER A 332 4.65 -2.75 -11.86
N GLU A 333 3.87 -3.41 -12.73
CA GLU A 333 4.18 -4.73 -13.34
C GLU A 333 5.60 -4.76 -13.97
N ASP A 334 6.18 -3.58 -14.19
CA ASP A 334 7.52 -3.35 -14.71
C ASP A 334 8.33 -2.44 -13.75
N TRP A 335 8.58 -2.92 -12.52
CA TRP A 335 9.49 -2.37 -11.50
C TRP A 335 10.86 -1.86 -12.03
N TYR A 336 11.22 -2.22 -13.28
CA TYR A 336 12.41 -1.78 -13.99
C TYR A 336 12.26 -0.41 -14.71
N GLY A 337 11.05 0.12 -14.92
CA GLY A 337 10.73 1.06 -16.01
C GLY A 337 10.56 2.56 -15.71
N SER A 338 10.12 3.00 -14.53
CA SER A 338 9.76 4.42 -14.30
C SER A 338 10.85 5.21 -13.56
N LYS A 339 10.94 6.53 -13.80
CA LYS A 339 11.92 7.45 -13.17
C LYS A 339 11.27 8.25 -12.04
N PRO A 340 11.35 7.80 -10.78
CA PRO A 340 11.23 8.70 -9.63
C PRO A 340 12.46 9.62 -9.56
N SER A 341 12.31 10.79 -8.95
CA SER A 341 13.33 11.86 -8.83
C SER A 341 14.59 11.44 -8.05
N VAL A 342 14.55 10.30 -7.34
CA VAL A 342 15.66 9.73 -6.57
C VAL A 342 15.99 8.31 -7.05
N ASP A 343 17.27 7.94 -6.91
CA ASP A 343 17.89 6.67 -7.35
C ASP A 343 17.43 5.45 -6.51
N TYR A 344 16.12 5.33 -6.26
CA TYR A 344 15.50 4.21 -5.55
C TYR A 344 15.79 2.86 -6.21
N LYS A 345 16.10 2.84 -7.52
CA LYS A 345 16.51 1.65 -8.26
C LYS A 345 17.71 0.93 -7.62
N LYS A 346 18.59 1.65 -6.91
CA LYS A 346 19.71 1.05 -6.18
C LYS A 346 19.35 0.55 -4.78
N LEU A 347 18.32 1.11 -4.17
CA LEU A 347 17.91 0.79 -2.79
C LEU A 347 16.97 -0.42 -2.75
N THR A 348 15.93 -0.42 -3.58
CA THR A 348 14.83 -1.40 -3.48
C THR A 348 15.25 -2.86 -3.59
N PRO A 349 16.28 -3.25 -4.39
CA PRO A 349 16.73 -4.65 -4.40
C PRO A 349 17.16 -5.18 -3.03
N PHE A 350 17.55 -4.30 -2.09
CA PHE A 350 17.93 -4.65 -0.72
C PHE A 350 16.76 -4.58 0.27
N LEU A 351 15.59 -4.09 -0.14
CA LEU A 351 14.43 -3.91 0.75
C LEU A 351 13.38 -5.01 0.57
N VAL A 352 13.53 -5.94 -0.37
CA VAL A 352 12.51 -6.97 -0.66
C VAL A 352 12.17 -7.80 0.57
N ASP A 353 13.16 -8.26 1.33
CA ASP A 353 12.92 -9.01 2.57
C ASP A 353 12.27 -8.11 3.63
N LEU A 354 12.60 -6.81 3.63
CA LEU A 354 12.04 -5.82 4.54
C LEU A 354 10.57 -5.52 4.27
N MET A 355 10.11 -5.57 3.01
CA MET A 355 8.69 -5.43 2.65
C MET A 355 7.82 -6.52 3.28
N SER A 356 8.40 -7.67 3.64
CA SER A 356 7.68 -8.74 4.35
C SER A 356 7.71 -8.61 5.87
N SER A 357 8.40 -7.59 6.40
CA SER A 357 8.56 -7.33 7.83
C SER A 357 7.38 -6.52 8.37
N ASN A 358 6.68 -7.06 9.36
CA ASN A 358 5.58 -6.34 10.03
C ASN A 358 6.04 -5.00 10.65
N PRO A 359 7.14 -4.93 11.44
CA PRO A 359 7.64 -3.65 11.96
C PRO A 359 7.91 -2.59 10.89
N PHE A 360 8.41 -3.00 9.72
CA PHE A 360 8.67 -2.07 8.63
C PHE A 360 7.37 -1.53 8.03
N ASN A 361 6.43 -2.42 7.70
CA ASN A 361 5.16 -2.02 7.09
C ASN A 361 4.33 -1.13 8.03
N GLU A 362 4.30 -1.42 9.33
CA GLU A 362 3.59 -0.57 10.29
C GLU A 362 4.25 0.80 10.42
N THR A 363 5.58 0.86 10.59
CA THR A 363 6.30 2.15 10.66
C THR A 363 6.12 2.97 9.38
N LEU A 364 6.12 2.29 8.22
CA LEU A 364 5.93 2.90 6.92
C LEU A 364 4.51 3.48 6.76
N ARG A 365 3.49 2.74 7.19
CA ARG A 365 2.09 3.20 7.19
C ARG A 365 1.91 4.40 8.11
N GLU A 366 2.39 4.31 9.34
CA GLU A 366 2.31 5.42 10.31
C GLU A 366 3.01 6.70 9.80
N LEU A 367 4.16 6.57 9.14
CA LEU A 367 4.82 7.71 8.48
C LEU A 367 3.99 8.28 7.32
N ALA A 368 3.38 7.41 6.50
CA ALA A 368 2.51 7.84 5.40
C ALA A 368 1.32 8.65 5.91
N ASP A 369 0.67 8.15 6.96
CA ASP A 369 -0.47 8.81 7.59
C ASP A 369 -0.06 10.16 8.17
N LEU A 370 1.09 10.25 8.84
CA LEU A 370 1.61 11.51 9.37
C LEU A 370 1.93 12.53 8.26
N TYR A 371 2.49 12.10 7.14
CA TYR A 371 2.74 12.98 6.00
C TYR A 371 1.46 13.46 5.33
N ALA A 372 0.47 12.58 5.19
CA ALA A 372 -0.86 12.95 4.67
C ALA A 372 -1.55 13.96 5.61
N LEU A 373 -1.48 13.74 6.92
CA LEU A 373 -2.00 14.66 7.93
C LEU A 373 -1.28 16.01 7.90
N GLU A 374 0.04 16.02 7.76
CA GLU A 374 0.80 17.27 7.62
C GLU A 374 0.36 18.04 6.37
N ALA A 375 0.28 17.39 5.20
CA ALA A 375 -0.15 18.02 3.96
C ALA A 375 -1.59 18.57 4.06
N ASN A 376 -2.49 17.82 4.68
CA ASN A 376 -3.87 18.25 4.92
C ASN A 376 -3.91 19.47 5.87
N LEU A 377 -3.17 19.44 6.98
CA LEU A 377 -3.11 20.55 7.93
C LEU A 377 -2.44 21.80 7.33
N GLU A 378 -1.46 21.64 6.45
CA GLU A 378 -0.88 22.73 5.68
C GLU A 378 -1.91 23.35 4.72
N ASN A 379 -2.69 22.53 4.02
CA ASN A 379 -3.78 23.01 3.20
C ASN A 379 -4.81 23.79 4.03
N TRP A 380 -5.23 23.25 5.18
CA TRP A 380 -6.16 23.95 6.09
C TRP A 380 -5.58 25.23 6.69
N LYS A 381 -4.26 25.28 6.92
CA LYS A 381 -3.59 26.51 7.35
C LYS A 381 -3.66 27.58 6.26
N ILE A 382 -3.44 27.22 4.99
CA ILE A 382 -3.59 28.15 3.85
C ILE A 382 -5.05 28.62 3.75
N GLN A 383 -6.01 27.70 3.84
CA GLN A 383 -7.45 28.03 3.83
C GLN A 383 -7.84 28.93 5.01
N ALA A 384 -7.24 28.75 6.19
CA ALA A 384 -7.45 29.61 7.35
C ALA A 384 -6.97 31.06 7.09
N GLU A 385 -5.84 31.24 6.40
CA GLU A 385 -5.36 32.57 5.99
C GLU A 385 -6.33 33.23 5.00
N GLU A 386 -6.82 32.48 4.01
CA GLU A 386 -7.83 32.95 3.05
C GLU A 386 -9.16 33.31 3.74
N HIS A 387 -9.60 32.51 4.69
CA HIS A 387 -10.81 32.76 5.47
C HIS A 387 -10.70 34.07 6.28
N LEU A 388 -9.53 34.37 6.87
CA LEU A 388 -9.31 35.65 7.54
C LEU A 388 -9.39 36.85 6.59
N ILE A 389 -9.01 36.69 5.32
CA ILE A 389 -9.16 37.72 4.29
C ILE A 389 -10.65 37.97 4.03
N ILE A 390 -11.44 36.89 3.87
CA ILE A 390 -12.89 36.98 3.67
C ILE A 390 -13.56 37.68 4.86
N LEU A 391 -13.23 37.29 6.10
CA LEU A 391 -13.78 37.91 7.32
C LEU A 391 -13.40 39.39 7.46
N LYS A 392 -12.18 39.78 7.05
CA LYS A 392 -11.79 41.19 6.99
C LYS A 392 -12.58 41.95 5.92
N ALA A 393 -12.82 41.33 4.77
CA ALA A 393 -13.58 41.92 3.68
C ALA A 393 -15.08 42.09 4.02
N THR A 394 -15.69 41.14 4.74
CA THR A 394 -17.09 41.26 5.21
C THR A 394 -17.24 42.39 6.24
N LYS A 395 -16.23 42.64 7.07
CA LYS A 395 -16.17 43.77 8.02
C LYS A 395 -15.97 45.13 7.36
N GLN A 396 -15.30 45.20 6.21
CA GLN A 396 -15.11 46.43 5.47
C GLN A 396 -16.40 46.87 4.77
N LYS A 397 -17.35 47.41 5.57
CA LYS A 397 -18.45 48.37 5.32
C LYS A 397 -19.06 48.58 3.92
N SER A 398 -18.84 47.73 2.92
CA SER A 398 -19.08 48.10 1.53
C SER A 398 -20.22 47.32 0.88
N MET A 399 -20.58 46.09 1.28
CA MET A 399 -21.60 45.35 0.53
C MET A 399 -23.02 45.91 0.74
N ALA A 400 -23.43 46.16 1.98
CA ALA A 400 -24.76 46.74 2.25
C ALA A 400 -24.90 48.16 1.67
N GLU A 401 -23.85 48.99 1.78
CA GLU A 401 -23.81 50.33 1.20
C GLU A 401 -23.80 50.28 -0.34
N ARG A 402 -23.02 49.38 -0.95
CA ARG A 402 -22.99 49.18 -2.42
C ARG A 402 -24.29 48.60 -2.96
N ILE A 403 -24.95 47.68 -2.25
CA ILE A 403 -26.28 47.17 -2.61
C ILE A 403 -27.28 48.32 -2.58
N LYS A 404 -27.26 49.14 -1.52
CA LYS A 404 -28.13 50.32 -1.42
C LYS A 404 -27.87 51.33 -2.54
N GLU A 405 -26.61 51.64 -2.84
CA GLU A 405 -26.25 52.52 -3.96
C GLU A 405 -26.65 51.94 -5.32
N ALA A 406 -26.48 50.64 -5.54
CA ALA A 406 -26.89 49.97 -6.77
C ALA A 406 -28.41 49.99 -6.96
N LEU A 407 -29.17 49.75 -5.88
CA LEU A 407 -30.62 49.85 -5.87
C LEU A 407 -31.11 51.27 -6.19
N GLU A 408 -30.47 52.30 -5.62
CA GLU A 408 -30.81 53.70 -5.92
C GLU A 408 -30.43 54.10 -7.35
N ARG A 409 -29.25 53.72 -7.85
CA ARG A 409 -28.85 53.95 -9.26
C ARG A 409 -29.83 53.29 -10.24
N LYS A 410 -30.25 52.05 -9.94
CA LYS A 410 -31.23 51.33 -10.75
C LYS A 410 -32.59 52.05 -10.78
N LYS A 411 -33.06 52.60 -9.65
CA LYS A 411 -34.32 53.36 -9.61
C LYS A 411 -34.26 54.58 -10.54
N VAL A 412 -33.13 55.30 -10.53
CA VAL A 412 -32.89 56.44 -11.41
C VAL A 412 -32.88 56.02 -12.88
N LEU A 413 -32.14 54.96 -13.23
CA LEU A 413 -32.06 54.44 -14.60
C LEU A 413 -33.42 53.98 -15.14
N SER A 414 -34.21 53.27 -14.33
CA SER A 414 -35.55 52.81 -14.71
C SER A 414 -36.52 53.99 -14.94
N ALA A 415 -36.45 55.02 -14.09
CA ALA A 415 -37.23 56.24 -14.28
C ALA A 415 -36.83 57.01 -15.55
N GLN A 416 -35.52 57.15 -15.80
CA GLN A 416 -34.99 57.79 -17.02
C GLN A 416 -35.41 57.02 -18.27
N PHE A 417 -35.23 55.70 -18.30
CA PHE A 417 -35.63 54.89 -19.45
C PHE A 417 -37.14 54.94 -19.72
N THR A 418 -37.98 55.01 -18.69
CA THR A 418 -39.43 55.14 -18.86
C THR A 418 -39.80 56.46 -19.56
N GLN A 419 -39.11 57.54 -19.21
CA GLN A 419 -39.27 58.84 -19.85
C GLN A 419 -38.72 58.83 -21.29
N ASP A 420 -37.47 58.41 -21.46
CA ASP A 420 -36.77 58.42 -22.76
C ASP A 420 -37.44 57.46 -23.76
N SER A 421 -37.94 56.31 -23.31
CA SER A 421 -38.63 55.35 -24.20
C SER A 421 -39.95 55.88 -24.74
N ALA A 422 -40.65 56.75 -24.01
CA ALA A 422 -41.86 57.41 -24.49
C ALA A 422 -41.51 58.41 -25.60
N ASP A 423 -40.46 59.22 -25.39
CA ASP A 423 -39.97 60.18 -26.38
C ASP A 423 -39.40 59.49 -27.62
N LEU A 424 -38.64 58.40 -27.44
CA LEU A 424 -38.10 57.60 -28.54
C LEU A 424 -39.19 56.91 -29.37
N ARG A 425 -40.28 56.44 -28.74
CA ARG A 425 -41.45 55.91 -29.45
C ARG A 425 -42.16 56.99 -30.28
N LEU A 426 -42.27 58.20 -29.76
CA LEU A 426 -42.83 59.33 -30.51
C LEU A 426 -41.94 59.71 -31.71
N HIS A 427 -40.62 59.71 -31.54
CA HIS A 427 -39.68 59.93 -32.65
C HIS A 427 -39.70 58.79 -33.67
N ALA A 428 -39.86 57.54 -33.23
CA ALA A 428 -39.94 56.39 -34.13
C ALA A 428 -41.10 56.52 -35.13
N LEU A 429 -42.22 57.16 -34.76
CA LEU A 429 -43.35 57.44 -35.67
C LEU A 429 -42.97 58.29 -36.91
N THR A 430 -41.79 58.93 -36.91
CA THR A 430 -41.26 59.71 -38.04
C THR A 430 -40.30 58.91 -38.94
N LEU A 431 -39.94 57.69 -38.55
CA LEU A 431 -39.01 56.80 -39.26
C LEU A 431 -39.73 55.80 -40.18
N SER A 432 -38.96 55.04 -40.98
CA SER A 432 -39.49 53.96 -41.81
C SER A 432 -40.03 52.78 -40.97
N GLU A 433 -40.92 51.95 -41.55
CA GLU A 433 -41.51 50.80 -40.84
C GLU A 433 -40.45 49.79 -40.35
N GLU A 434 -39.37 49.57 -41.10
CA GLU A 434 -38.27 48.69 -40.68
C GLU A 434 -37.50 49.26 -39.47
N GLU A 435 -37.26 50.58 -39.46
CA GLU A 435 -36.57 51.27 -38.37
C GLU A 435 -37.44 51.36 -37.11
N GLN A 436 -38.76 51.52 -37.27
CA GLN A 436 -39.75 51.43 -36.20
C GLN A 436 -39.72 50.05 -35.53
N ALA A 437 -39.81 48.98 -36.32
CA ALA A 437 -39.76 47.61 -35.81
C ALA A 437 -38.45 47.32 -35.07
N ARG A 438 -37.32 47.84 -35.57
CA ARG A 438 -36.02 47.70 -34.91
C ARG A 438 -35.94 48.48 -33.60
N MET A 439 -36.46 49.71 -33.57
CA MET A 439 -36.50 50.54 -32.35
C MET A 439 -37.40 49.91 -31.28
N ASP A 440 -38.57 49.41 -31.68
CA ASP A 440 -39.48 48.72 -30.76
C ASP A 440 -38.86 47.45 -30.18
N ALA A 441 -38.15 46.66 -30.99
CA ALA A 441 -37.42 45.49 -30.51
C ALA A 441 -36.33 45.86 -29.48
N LEU A 442 -35.58 46.94 -29.70
CA LEU A 442 -34.55 47.41 -28.77
C LEU A 442 -35.15 47.93 -27.45
N LEU A 443 -36.24 48.69 -27.52
CA LEU A 443 -36.96 49.18 -26.34
C LEU A 443 -37.56 48.02 -25.54
N GLN A 444 -38.14 47.01 -26.21
CA GLN A 444 -38.66 45.81 -25.54
C GLN A 444 -37.55 44.98 -24.87
N THR A 445 -36.39 44.83 -25.51
CA THR A 445 -35.24 44.13 -24.92
C THR A 445 -34.73 44.86 -23.68
N THR A 446 -34.52 46.18 -23.78
CA THR A 446 -34.04 47.00 -22.66
C THR A 446 -35.04 47.00 -21.50
N GLN A 447 -36.34 47.04 -21.79
CA GLN A 447 -37.41 46.91 -20.80
C GLN A 447 -37.37 45.55 -20.08
N ARG A 448 -37.17 44.44 -20.81
CA ARG A 448 -37.05 43.10 -20.21
C ARG A 448 -35.80 42.97 -19.33
N GLU A 449 -34.69 43.57 -19.72
CA GLU A 449 -33.46 43.59 -18.91
C GLU A 449 -33.66 44.38 -17.60
N LEU A 450 -34.33 45.53 -17.66
CA LEU A 450 -34.72 46.29 -16.47
C LEU A 450 -35.67 45.49 -15.57
N GLU A 451 -36.67 44.78 -16.12
CA GLU A 451 -37.58 43.93 -15.35
C GLU A 451 -36.88 42.73 -14.69
N ALA A 452 -35.86 42.15 -15.34
CA ALA A 452 -35.03 41.11 -14.73
C ALA A 452 -34.21 41.66 -13.55
N LEU A 453 -33.65 42.88 -13.71
CA LEU A 453 -32.99 43.60 -12.63
C LEU A 453 -33.95 43.96 -11.49
N ASP A 454 -35.22 44.28 -11.77
CA ASP A 454 -36.26 44.51 -10.75
C ASP A 454 -36.50 43.28 -9.87
N LYS A 455 -36.59 42.10 -10.49
CA LYS A 455 -36.79 40.84 -9.74
C LYS A 455 -35.61 40.54 -8.83
N LEU A 456 -34.38 40.69 -9.33
CA LEU A 456 -33.17 40.50 -8.54
C LEU A 456 -33.07 41.56 -7.42
N ALA A 457 -33.41 42.81 -7.71
CA ALA A 457 -33.44 43.89 -6.73
C ALA A 457 -34.48 43.65 -5.64
N GLN A 458 -35.67 43.12 -5.97
CA GLN A 458 -36.70 42.74 -5.01
C GLN A 458 -36.24 41.59 -4.12
N GLN A 459 -35.60 40.57 -4.69
CA GLN A 459 -35.00 39.47 -3.92
C GLN A 459 -33.92 39.99 -2.96
N MET A 460 -33.06 40.91 -3.42
CA MET A 460 -32.02 41.50 -2.57
C MET A 460 -32.57 42.48 -1.53
N ALA A 461 -33.67 43.18 -1.82
CA ALA A 461 -34.34 44.08 -0.86
C ALA A 461 -35.11 43.31 0.24
N GLN A 462 -35.48 42.05 -0.01
CA GLN A 462 -36.04 41.15 1.01
C GLN A 462 -34.99 40.61 1.99
N VAL A 463 -33.70 40.78 1.68
CA VAL A 463 -32.60 40.45 2.61
C VAL A 463 -32.47 41.60 3.62
N GLU A 464 -33.22 41.53 4.73
CA GLU A 464 -33.30 42.57 5.77
C GLU A 464 -31.95 42.88 6.45
N SER A 465 -31.03 41.92 6.46
CA SER A 465 -29.66 42.11 6.93
C SER A 465 -28.70 41.21 6.15
N VAL A 466 -27.49 41.71 5.87
CA VAL A 466 -26.38 40.85 5.45
C VAL A 466 -26.21 39.79 6.52
N TYR A 467 -26.06 38.51 6.13
CA TYR A 467 -25.83 37.41 7.08
C TYR A 467 -24.80 37.84 8.13
N GLN A 468 -25.25 37.93 9.38
CA GLN A 468 -24.40 38.22 10.53
C GLN A 468 -24.05 36.89 11.16
N HIS A 469 -22.76 36.57 11.13
CA HIS A 469 -22.27 35.41 11.86
C HIS A 469 -22.65 35.51 13.35
N PRO A 470 -22.91 34.38 14.03
CA PRO A 470 -23.12 34.38 15.49
C PRO A 470 -22.01 35.13 16.24
N ALA A 471 -22.32 35.72 17.40
CA ALA A 471 -21.36 36.53 18.16
C ALA A 471 -20.04 35.78 18.47
N ASP A 472 -20.13 34.47 18.69
CA ASP A 472 -18.98 33.63 19.03
C ASP A 472 -18.24 33.07 17.79
N TYR A 473 -18.78 33.26 16.59
CA TYR A 473 -18.24 32.66 15.37
C TYR A 473 -16.78 33.06 15.12
N GLU A 474 -16.45 34.33 15.28
CA GLU A 474 -15.06 34.79 15.09
C GLU A 474 -14.11 34.16 16.10
N SER A 475 -14.56 34.01 17.36
CA SER A 475 -13.77 33.37 18.40
C SER A 475 -13.58 31.87 18.11
N GLN A 476 -14.63 31.20 17.62
CA GLN A 476 -14.56 29.79 17.22
C GLN A 476 -13.61 29.60 16.03
N VAL A 477 -13.67 30.47 15.02
CA VAL A 477 -12.76 30.44 13.86
C VAL A 477 -11.31 30.65 14.30
N GLN A 478 -11.04 31.66 15.15
CA GLN A 478 -9.70 31.89 15.69
C GLN A 478 -9.18 30.69 16.49
N GLN A 479 -10.03 30.09 17.31
CA GLN A 479 -9.69 28.90 18.08
C GLN A 479 -9.38 27.72 17.15
N LYS A 480 -10.17 27.50 16.09
CA LYS A 480 -9.91 26.44 15.09
C LYS A 480 -8.64 26.66 14.30
N HIS A 481 -8.34 27.91 13.91
CA HIS A 481 -7.07 28.25 13.26
C HIS A 481 -5.87 27.94 14.16
N LYS A 482 -5.96 28.28 15.45
CA LYS A 482 -4.95 27.94 16.43
C LYS A 482 -4.81 26.42 16.62
N GLU A 483 -5.91 25.69 16.67
CA GLU A 483 -5.90 24.22 16.74
C GLU A 483 -5.20 23.60 15.52
N ILE A 484 -5.41 24.12 14.31
CA ILE A 484 -4.71 23.66 13.09
C ILE A 484 -3.20 23.81 13.26
N GLU A 485 -2.72 24.97 13.72
CA GLU A 485 -1.28 25.21 13.94
C GLU A 485 -0.71 24.28 15.03
N GLU A 486 -1.41 24.13 16.16
CA GLU A 486 -0.99 23.23 17.24
C GLU A 486 -0.91 21.77 16.78
N LYS A 487 -1.89 21.31 15.99
CA LYS A 487 -1.90 19.96 15.41
C LYS A 487 -0.79 19.79 14.38
N LEU A 488 -0.54 20.78 13.53
CA LEU A 488 0.54 20.74 12.54
C LEU A 488 1.91 20.59 13.22
N GLU A 489 2.19 21.39 14.24
CA GLU A 489 3.44 21.30 15.02
C GLU A 489 3.57 19.95 15.73
N LYS A 490 2.46 19.42 16.27
CA LYS A 490 2.45 18.09 16.89
C LYS A 490 2.73 16.97 15.87
N THR A 491 2.12 17.03 14.69
CA THR A 491 2.34 16.07 13.59
C THR A 491 3.80 16.09 13.15
N ARG A 492 4.38 17.27 12.93
CA ARG A 492 5.82 17.44 12.62
C ARG A 492 6.72 16.85 13.70
N ALA A 493 6.38 17.04 14.97
CA ALA A 493 7.13 16.43 16.07
C ALA A 493 7.05 14.89 16.08
N TYR A 494 5.94 14.29 15.66
CA TYR A 494 5.84 12.84 15.49
C TYR A 494 6.65 12.35 14.29
N ILE A 495 6.59 13.03 13.15
CA ILE A 495 7.42 12.73 11.97
C ILE A 495 8.90 12.72 12.35
N ALA A 496 9.38 13.76 13.04
CA ALA A 496 10.76 13.89 13.48
C ALA A 496 11.22 12.78 14.44
N ARG A 497 10.28 12.11 15.14
CA ARG A 497 10.56 10.95 16.01
C ARG A 497 10.53 9.62 15.25
N LEU A 498 9.64 9.48 14.27
CA LEU A 498 9.40 8.21 13.58
C LEU A 498 10.34 8.00 12.38
N GLU A 499 10.75 9.06 11.70
CA GLU A 499 11.72 8.97 10.61
C GLU A 499 13.04 8.26 11.00
N PRO A 500 13.69 8.59 12.16
CA PRO A 500 14.88 7.87 12.59
C PRO A 500 14.64 6.37 12.84
N VAL A 501 13.45 6.00 13.32
CA VAL A 501 13.09 4.58 13.55
C VAL A 501 13.04 3.84 12.22
N MET A 502 12.39 4.43 11.20
CA MET A 502 12.36 3.87 9.85
C MET A 502 13.77 3.72 9.26
N ARG A 503 14.63 4.75 9.42
CA ARG A 503 16.03 4.68 8.98
C ARG A 503 16.80 3.56 9.69
N ASP A 504 16.58 3.34 10.98
CA ASP A 504 17.23 2.26 11.73
C ASP A 504 16.78 0.88 11.23
N ILE A 505 15.48 0.69 10.97
CA ILE A 505 14.92 -0.55 10.41
C ILE A 505 15.57 -0.86 9.06
N VAL A 506 15.65 0.13 8.17
CA VAL A 506 16.30 -0.04 6.85
C VAL A 506 17.79 -0.32 7.00
N ASN A 507 18.51 0.45 7.82
CA ASN A 507 19.96 0.26 8.04
C ASN A 507 20.28 -1.11 8.62
N LYS A 508 19.44 -1.66 9.50
CA LYS A 508 19.58 -3.02 10.02
C LYS A 508 19.52 -4.07 8.90
N GLU A 509 18.63 -3.90 7.93
CA GLU A 509 18.57 -4.82 6.79
C GLU A 509 19.80 -4.68 5.88
N LEU A 510 20.23 -3.44 5.62
CA LEU A 510 21.46 -3.20 4.86
C LEU A 510 22.71 -3.80 5.54
N ASN A 511 22.80 -3.75 6.88
CA ASN A 511 23.86 -4.41 7.63
C ASN A 511 23.87 -5.93 7.37
N LYS A 512 22.70 -6.60 7.36
CA LYS A 512 22.63 -8.04 7.07
C LYS A 512 23.13 -8.37 5.67
N HIS A 513 22.80 -7.55 4.68
CA HIS A 513 23.31 -7.71 3.32
C HIS A 513 24.82 -7.50 3.25
N GLU A 514 25.35 -6.50 3.95
CA GLU A 514 26.80 -6.24 4.03
C GLU A 514 27.55 -7.41 4.66
N ASP A 515 27.10 -7.90 5.82
CA ASP A 515 27.71 -9.03 6.53
C ASP A 515 27.73 -10.29 5.65
N ARG A 516 26.61 -10.57 4.97
CA ARG A 516 26.47 -11.73 4.08
C ARG A 516 27.38 -11.63 2.86
N MET A 517 27.43 -10.47 2.19
CA MET A 517 28.34 -10.24 1.07
C MET A 517 29.80 -10.31 1.53
N GLY A 518 30.13 -9.77 2.69
CA GLY A 518 31.46 -9.87 3.29
C GLY A 518 31.89 -11.31 3.55
N TYR A 519 30.98 -12.12 4.10
CA TYR A 519 31.20 -13.55 4.32
C TYR A 519 31.47 -14.30 3.00
N TYR A 520 30.60 -14.15 1.99
CA TYR A 520 30.78 -14.84 0.72
C TYR A 520 31.98 -14.32 -0.09
N LEU A 521 32.31 -13.03 0.01
CA LEU A 521 33.54 -12.48 -0.55
C LEU A 521 34.78 -13.13 0.05
N ALA A 522 34.82 -13.31 1.38
CA ALA A 522 35.91 -13.99 2.06
C ALA A 522 36.01 -15.46 1.59
N GLN A 523 34.87 -16.15 1.47
CA GLN A 523 34.81 -17.54 0.99
C GLN A 523 35.34 -17.66 -0.45
N SER A 524 34.92 -16.78 -1.37
CA SER A 524 35.43 -16.77 -2.74
C SER A 524 36.92 -16.46 -2.83
N ARG A 525 37.44 -15.55 -1.98
CA ARG A 525 38.88 -15.25 -1.91
C ARG A 525 39.69 -16.45 -1.44
N LEU A 526 39.22 -17.17 -0.42
CA LEU A 526 39.88 -18.36 0.08
C LEU A 526 39.87 -19.49 -0.95
N ALA A 527 38.71 -19.74 -1.60
CA ALA A 527 38.60 -20.73 -2.65
C ALA A 527 39.51 -20.40 -3.85
N LYS A 528 39.58 -19.12 -4.24
CA LYS A 528 40.50 -18.63 -5.27
C LYS A 528 41.96 -18.92 -4.91
N ALA A 529 42.40 -18.57 -3.70
CA ALA A 529 43.77 -18.81 -3.24
C ALA A 529 44.11 -20.31 -3.26
N ARG A 530 43.23 -21.15 -2.70
CA ARG A 530 43.37 -22.61 -2.73
C ARG A 530 43.54 -23.15 -4.16
N LEU A 531 42.72 -22.67 -5.10
CA LEU A 531 42.78 -23.11 -6.50
C LEU A 531 44.06 -22.64 -7.21
N TYR A 532 44.56 -21.44 -6.91
CA TYR A 532 45.86 -20.99 -7.42
C TYR A 532 46.98 -21.89 -6.91
N ASP A 533 47.03 -22.15 -5.61
CA ASP A 533 48.06 -23.01 -5.00
C ASP A 533 48.02 -24.43 -5.57
N SER A 534 46.82 -25.01 -5.73
CA SER A 534 46.68 -26.34 -6.32
C SER A 534 47.13 -26.38 -7.77
N THR A 535 46.76 -25.38 -8.58
CA THR A 535 47.19 -25.32 -9.99
C THR A 535 48.69 -25.06 -10.13
N LEU A 536 49.30 -24.28 -9.24
CA LEU A 536 50.74 -24.05 -9.21
C LEU A 536 51.49 -25.35 -8.87
N LEU A 537 51.05 -26.07 -7.84
CA LEU A 537 51.62 -27.36 -7.45
C LEU A 537 51.51 -28.41 -8.56
N GLU A 538 50.39 -28.44 -9.30
CA GLU A 538 50.22 -29.31 -10.47
C GLU A 538 51.21 -28.96 -11.59
N LEU A 539 51.40 -27.66 -11.87
CA LEU A 539 52.37 -27.18 -12.87
C LEU A 539 53.81 -27.52 -12.47
N GLU A 540 54.18 -27.34 -11.20
CA GLU A 540 55.51 -27.69 -10.68
C GLU A 540 55.78 -29.20 -10.75
N ARG A 541 54.80 -30.04 -10.42
CA ARG A 541 54.90 -31.51 -10.59
C ARG A 541 55.06 -31.90 -12.04
N ALA A 542 54.28 -31.31 -12.95
CA ALA A 542 54.39 -31.58 -14.38
C ALA A 542 55.77 -31.18 -14.96
N GLN A 543 56.37 -30.09 -14.44
CA GLN A 543 57.73 -29.69 -14.81
C GLN A 543 58.81 -30.60 -14.21
N GLY A 544 58.61 -31.10 -12.98
CA GLY A 544 59.51 -32.07 -12.33
C GLY A 544 59.56 -33.44 -13.01
N ASP A 545 58.40 -33.97 -13.44
CA ASP A 545 58.31 -35.25 -14.15
C ASP A 545 58.82 -35.16 -15.60
N GLY A 546 58.71 -34.00 -16.25
CA GLY A 546 59.32 -33.74 -17.56
C GLY A 546 60.85 -33.77 -17.54
N ALA A 547 61.47 -33.42 -16.41
CA ALA A 547 62.93 -33.40 -16.25
C ALA A 547 63.54 -34.78 -15.91
N SER A 548 62.75 -35.72 -15.39
CA SER A 548 63.21 -37.08 -15.09
C SER A 548 63.13 -38.03 -16.30
N GLY A 549 62.25 -37.75 -17.27
CA GLY A 549 62.08 -38.53 -18.50
C GLY A 549 63.16 -38.33 -19.57
N THR A 550 63.96 -37.26 -19.51
CA THR A 550 64.97 -36.95 -20.55
C THR A 550 66.36 -37.52 -20.28
N LYS A 551 66.63 -38.07 -19.08
CA LYS A 551 67.95 -38.65 -18.73
C LYS A 551 68.08 -40.17 -18.96
N ALA A 552 67.02 -40.87 -19.38
CA ALA A 552 67.03 -42.34 -19.52
C ALA A 552 67.18 -42.87 -20.95
N LYS A 553 67.40 -42.02 -21.98
CA LYS A 553 67.44 -42.45 -23.40
C LYS A 553 68.74 -42.17 -24.16
N SER A 554 69.88 -41.94 -23.49
CA SER A 554 71.15 -41.67 -24.20
C SER A 554 72.31 -42.65 -23.95
N ASN A 555 72.11 -43.79 -23.27
CA ASN A 555 73.17 -44.78 -23.09
C ASN A 555 72.68 -46.19 -23.43
N GLY A 556 72.93 -46.62 -24.65
CA GLY A 556 72.77 -48.02 -25.01
C GLY A 556 72.62 -48.28 -26.50
N GLU A 557 73.65 -47.98 -27.31
CA GLU A 557 73.96 -48.78 -28.51
C GLU A 557 75.30 -48.33 -29.12
N GLN A 558 76.37 -49.06 -28.75
CA GLN A 558 77.51 -49.41 -29.62
C GLN A 558 78.48 -50.24 -28.78
N VAL A 559 78.59 -51.54 -29.07
CA VAL A 559 79.85 -52.29 -29.30
C VAL A 559 79.52 -53.80 -29.39
N LYS A 560 79.82 -54.33 -30.59
CA LYS A 560 79.95 -55.73 -31.05
C LYS A 560 78.69 -56.54 -31.34
#